data_AF-A0A382WKN2-F1
#
_entry.id   AF-A0A382WKN2-F1
#
_cell.length_a   1.000
_cell.length_b   1.000
_cell.length_c   1.000
_cell.angle_alpha   90.00
_cell.angle_beta   90.00
_cell.angle_gamma   90.00
#
_symmetry.space_group_name_H-M   'P 1'
#
loop_
_entity.id
_entity.type
_entity.pdbx_description
1 polymer ?
#
loop_
_entity_poly.entity_id
_entity_poly.type
_entity_poly.pdbx_seq_one_letter_code
_entity_poly.pdbx_strand_id
1 'polypeptide(L)'
;MLSYITKRLVAGLITVWFIATATFIAMHLVPGDPLMNQKAVSAEIRLNLERKYGLDKPVVEQYFIFLGNMLTGDFGISYTQQNRKVNDIIKDHFPVSATLGILAIFFATLGGILWGAITAVYKNRLPDIIIMFLVILGISVPSFVFAALGQLLLVNLNQLAG
;
A
#
# COMPACT_ATOMS: atom_id res chain seq x y z
N MET A 1 14.21 21.88 11.93
CA MET A 1 13.13 20.85 11.93
C MET A 1 12.00 21.17 10.96
N LEU A 2 11.44 22.40 10.95
CA LEU A 2 10.36 22.76 10.02
C LEU A 2 10.70 22.53 8.54
N SER A 3 11.86 23.01 8.06
CA SER A 3 12.33 22.75 6.68
C SER A 3 12.43 21.26 6.33
N TYR A 4 12.82 20.42 7.29
CA TYR A 4 12.90 18.97 7.08
C TYR A 4 11.51 18.33 6.97
N ILE A 5 10.58 18.72 7.85
CA ILE A 5 9.20 18.25 7.82
C ILE A 5 8.55 18.67 6.50
N THR A 6 8.71 19.92 6.07
CA THR A 6 8.19 20.40 4.79
C THR A 6 8.76 19.62 3.61
N LYS A 7 10.08 19.38 3.57
CA LYS A 7 10.71 18.56 2.52
C LYS A 7 10.13 17.15 2.48
N ARG A 8 9.91 16.52 3.65
CA ARG A 8 9.30 15.18 3.78
C ARG A 8 7.85 15.17 3.29
N LEU A 9 7.05 16.16 3.67
CA LEU A 9 5.64 16.27 3.24
C LEU A 9 5.54 16.48 1.73
N VAL A 10 6.36 17.36 1.16
CA VAL A 10 6.40 17.59 -0.29
C VAL A 10 6.83 16.32 -1.03
N ALA A 11 7.87 15.62 -0.55
CA ALA A 11 8.29 14.34 -1.13
C ALA A 11 7.18 13.27 -1.05
N GLY A 12 6.43 13.24 0.05
CA GLY A 12 5.27 12.36 0.22
C GLY A 12 4.16 12.68 -0.78
N LEU A 13 3.81 13.96 -0.93
CA LEU A 13 2.82 14.41 -1.91
C LEU A 13 3.23 14.08 -3.35
N ILE A 14 4.50 14.31 -3.71
CA ILE A 14 5.04 13.95 -5.02
C ILE A 14 4.96 12.44 -5.25
N THR A 15 5.30 11.63 -4.23
CA THR A 15 5.19 10.17 -4.30
C THR A 15 3.76 9.72 -4.54
N VAL A 16 2.79 10.26 -3.79
CA VAL A 16 1.37 9.93 -3.96
C VAL A 16 0.87 10.35 -5.34
N TRP A 17 1.21 11.56 -5.80
CA TRP A 17 0.85 12.05 -7.12
C TRP A 17 1.45 11.17 -8.24
N PHE A 18 2.71 10.77 -8.10
CA PHE A 18 3.37 9.89 -9.05
C PHE A 18 2.68 8.52 -9.11
N ILE A 19 2.40 7.91 -7.96
CA ILE A 19 1.70 6.61 -7.89
C ILE A 19 0.30 6.74 -8.48
N ALA A 20 -0.47 7.77 -8.11
CA ALA A 20 -1.82 7.99 -8.63
C ALA A 20 -1.81 8.15 -10.15
N THR A 21 -0.84 8.89 -10.70
CA THR A 21 -0.66 9.08 -12.14
C THR A 21 -0.25 7.79 -12.83
N ALA A 22 0.70 7.05 -12.26
CA ALA A 22 1.12 5.76 -12.78
C ALA A 22 -0.03 4.76 -12.79
N THR A 23 -0.85 4.71 -11.74
CA THR A 23 -2.06 3.88 -11.67
C THR A 23 -3.09 4.31 -12.71
N PHE A 24 -3.33 5.61 -12.88
CA PHE A 24 -4.24 6.13 -13.91
C PHE A 24 -3.81 5.66 -15.31
N ILE A 25 -2.53 5.83 -15.64
CA ILE A 25 -1.98 5.39 -16.92
C ILE A 25 -2.07 3.87 -17.05
N ALA A 26 -1.66 3.12 -16.03
CA ALA A 26 -1.72 1.66 -16.04
C ALA A 26 -3.14 1.16 -16.31
N MET A 27 -4.15 1.74 -15.67
CA MET A 27 -5.56 1.38 -15.90
C MET A 27 -6.04 1.67 -17.31
N HIS A 28 -5.55 2.75 -17.96
CA HIS A 28 -5.86 3.06 -19.36
C HIS A 28 -5.13 2.15 -20.35
N LEU A 29 -4.00 1.55 -19.94
CA LEU A 29 -3.25 0.59 -20.75
C LEU A 29 -3.79 -0.83 -20.65
N VAL A 30 -4.61 -1.14 -19.63
CA VAL A 30 -5.25 -2.47 -19.51
C VAL A 30 -6.20 -2.66 -20.70
N PRO A 31 -6.00 -3.68 -21.55
CA PRO A 31 -6.91 -3.96 -22.65
C PRO A 31 -8.25 -4.48 -22.12
N GLY A 32 -9.34 -3.89 -22.57
CA GLY A 32 -10.71 -4.26 -22.18
C GLY A 32 -11.58 -3.02 -21.94
N ASP A 33 -12.88 -3.16 -22.13
CA ASP A 33 -13.82 -2.10 -21.77
C ASP A 33 -14.25 -2.27 -20.30
N PRO A 34 -14.02 -1.25 -19.44
CA PRO A 34 -14.31 -1.32 -18.00
C PRO A 34 -15.81 -1.56 -17.70
N LEU A 35 -16.69 -1.38 -18.68
CA LEU A 35 -18.12 -1.64 -18.59
C LEU A 35 -18.52 -3.03 -19.13
N MET A 36 -17.60 -3.82 -19.70
CA MET A 36 -17.91 -5.14 -20.30
C MET A 36 -18.50 -6.16 -19.32
N ASN A 37 -18.11 -6.09 -18.05
CA ASN A 37 -18.60 -7.03 -17.02
C ASN A 37 -20.01 -6.69 -16.52
N GLN A 38 -20.58 -5.55 -16.91
CA GLN A 38 -21.99 -5.27 -16.68
C GLN A 38 -22.79 -5.98 -17.79
N LYS A 39 -23.23 -7.20 -17.49
CA LYS A 39 -24.06 -8.01 -18.40
C LYS A 39 -25.24 -7.18 -18.91
N ALA A 40 -25.34 -7.03 -20.23
CA ALA A 40 -26.50 -6.50 -20.95
C ALA A 40 -26.94 -5.08 -20.52
N VAL A 41 -26.03 -4.12 -20.65
CA VAL A 41 -26.39 -2.70 -20.57
C VAL A 41 -26.98 -2.28 -21.91
N SER A 42 -28.24 -1.81 -21.95
CA SER A 42 -28.78 -1.18 -23.16
C SER A 42 -27.90 0.00 -23.58
N ALA A 43 -27.86 0.34 -24.87
CA ALA A 43 -27.00 1.44 -25.37
C ALA A 43 -27.19 2.74 -24.58
N GLU A 44 -28.42 3.00 -24.12
CA GLU A 44 -28.77 4.15 -23.29
C GLU A 44 -28.16 4.09 -21.88
N ILE A 45 -28.24 2.95 -21.20
CA ILE A 45 -27.64 2.79 -19.87
C ILE A 45 -26.10 2.88 -19.97
N ARG A 46 -25.51 2.40 -21.07
CA ARG A 46 -24.07 2.47 -21.31
C ARG A 46 -23.62 3.93 -21.45
N LEU A 47 -24.30 4.71 -22.28
CA LEU A 47 -24.03 6.15 -22.43
C LEU A 47 -24.17 6.91 -21.12
N ASN A 48 -25.16 6.54 -20.30
CA ASN A 48 -25.35 7.15 -18.98
C ASN A 48 -24.21 6.77 -18.01
N LEU A 49 -23.68 5.55 -18.08
CA LEU A 49 -22.53 5.12 -17.27
C LEU A 49 -21.24 5.77 -17.73
N GLU A 50 -21.00 5.88 -19.05
CA GLU A 50 -19.85 6.57 -19.62
C GLU A 50 -19.84 8.03 -19.15
N ARG A 51 -20.97 8.74 -19.26
CA ARG A 51 -21.13 10.11 -18.72
C ARG A 51 -20.96 10.19 -17.21
N LYS A 52 -21.49 9.22 -16.45
CA LYS A 52 -21.37 9.19 -14.98
C LYS A 52 -19.93 9.01 -14.52
N TYR A 53 -19.14 8.21 -15.22
CA TYR A 53 -17.73 7.96 -14.91
C TYR A 53 -16.76 8.88 -15.66
N GLY A 54 -17.27 9.78 -16.51
CA GLY A 54 -16.46 10.68 -17.34
C GLY A 54 -15.70 9.97 -18.46
N LEU A 55 -16.06 8.73 -18.82
CA LEU A 55 -15.39 7.95 -19.86
C LEU A 55 -15.66 8.50 -21.27
N ASP A 56 -16.65 9.38 -21.41
CA ASP A 56 -16.99 10.11 -22.62
C ASP A 56 -16.06 11.32 -22.90
N LYS A 57 -15.21 11.69 -21.94
CA LYS A 57 -14.33 12.86 -22.01
C LYS A 57 -12.94 12.53 -22.56
N PRO A 58 -12.20 13.52 -23.11
CA PRO A 58 -10.80 13.33 -23.46
C PRO A 58 -9.97 12.86 -22.24
N VAL A 59 -8.99 11.98 -22.47
CA VAL A 59 -8.17 11.35 -21.40
C VAL A 59 -7.54 12.38 -20.45
N VAL A 60 -7.13 13.54 -20.97
CA VAL A 60 -6.57 14.64 -20.15
C VAL A 60 -7.60 15.18 -19.17
N GLU A 61 -8.86 15.35 -19.60
CA GLU A 61 -9.95 15.80 -18.72
C GLU A 61 -10.28 14.72 -17.67
N GLN A 62 -10.29 13.44 -18.08
CA GLN A 62 -10.48 12.31 -17.15
C GLN A 62 -9.43 12.30 -16.04
N TYR A 63 -8.17 12.60 -16.37
CA TYR A 63 -7.08 12.68 -15.40
C TYR A 63 -7.30 13.79 -14.36
N PHE A 64 -7.70 14.99 -14.79
CA PHE A 64 -7.98 16.09 -13.86
C PHE A 64 -9.23 15.84 -13.01
N ILE A 65 -10.26 15.21 -13.57
CA ILE A 65 -11.43 14.76 -12.80
C ILE A 65 -11.00 13.73 -11.74
N PHE A 66 -10.20 12.74 -12.12
CA PHE A 66 -9.67 11.72 -11.21
C PHE A 66 -8.88 12.35 -10.05
N LEU A 67 -7.95 13.26 -10.36
CA LEU A 67 -7.19 13.98 -9.32
C LEU A 67 -8.08 14.88 -8.45
N GLY A 68 -9.02 15.60 -9.08
CA GLY A 68 -9.97 16.47 -8.37
C GLY A 68 -10.82 15.71 -7.37
N ASN A 69 -11.38 14.56 -7.78
CA ASN A 69 -12.14 13.67 -6.92
C ASN A 69 -11.27 13.14 -5.77
N MET A 70 -10.02 12.75 -6.05
CA MET A 70 -9.09 12.29 -5.01
C MET A 70 -8.80 13.37 -3.96
N LEU A 71 -8.68 14.64 -4.38
CA LEU A 71 -8.47 15.78 -3.47
C LEU A 71 -9.69 16.10 -2.62
N THR A 72 -10.91 15.84 -3.10
CA THR A 72 -12.14 15.95 -2.31
C THR A 72 -12.42 14.70 -1.45
N GLY A 73 -11.55 13.68 -1.55
CA GLY A 73 -11.67 12.43 -0.83
C GLY A 73 -12.66 11.45 -1.44
N ASP A 74 -13.09 11.65 -2.69
CA ASP A 74 -13.90 10.69 -3.45
C ASP A 74 -13.00 9.83 -4.33
N PHE A 75 -12.86 8.54 -3.97
CA PHE A 75 -12.08 7.57 -4.74
C PHE A 75 -12.94 6.75 -5.71
N GLY A 76 -14.23 7.05 -5.80
CA GLY A 76 -15.16 6.38 -6.72
C GLY A 76 -15.55 4.96 -6.31
N ILE A 77 -15.97 4.18 -7.32
CA ILE A 77 -16.43 2.79 -7.18
C ILE A 77 -15.32 1.83 -7.61
N SER A 78 -15.22 0.70 -6.94
CA SER A 78 -14.29 -0.36 -7.31
C SER A 78 -14.69 -1.02 -8.64
N TYR A 79 -13.74 -1.11 -9.58
CA TYR A 79 -13.91 -1.86 -10.83
C TYR A 79 -13.88 -3.37 -10.63
N THR A 80 -13.27 -3.86 -9.55
CA THR A 80 -13.13 -5.28 -9.23
C THR A 80 -14.23 -5.78 -8.29
N GLN A 81 -14.68 -4.93 -7.36
CA GLN A 81 -15.73 -5.24 -6.40
C GLN A 81 -17.01 -4.49 -6.79
N GLN A 82 -17.93 -5.19 -7.45
CA GLN A 82 -19.16 -4.58 -7.95
C GLN A 82 -19.93 -3.86 -6.84
N ASN A 83 -20.35 -2.63 -7.14
CA ASN A 83 -21.18 -1.79 -6.28
C ASN A 83 -20.57 -1.38 -4.93
N ARG A 84 -19.24 -1.48 -4.76
CA ARG A 84 -18.55 -1.05 -3.53
C ARG A 84 -17.75 0.22 -3.77
N LYS A 85 -17.91 1.23 -2.89
CA LYS A 85 -17.08 2.44 -2.91
C LYS A 85 -15.66 2.13 -2.45
N VAL A 86 -14.67 2.72 -3.09
CA VAL A 86 -13.26 2.57 -2.71
C VAL A 86 -13.03 3.11 -1.30
N ASN A 87 -13.70 4.19 -0.91
CA ASN A 87 -13.65 4.72 0.45
C ASN A 87 -14.04 3.70 1.53
N ASP A 88 -15.03 2.85 1.27
CA ASP A 88 -15.47 1.84 2.24
C ASP A 88 -14.44 0.71 2.33
N ILE A 89 -13.86 0.31 1.20
CA ILE A 89 -12.72 -0.63 1.17
C ILE A 89 -11.57 -0.08 2.01
N ILE A 90 -11.21 1.19 1.81
CA ILE A 90 -10.13 1.84 2.59
C ILE A 90 -10.49 1.85 4.08
N LYS A 91 -11.72 2.24 4.45
CA LYS A 91 -12.15 2.27 5.86
C LYS A 91 -12.08 0.90 6.52
N ASP A 92 -12.42 -0.16 5.81
CA ASP A 92 -12.44 -1.52 6.37
C ASP A 92 -11.01 -2.07 6.57
N HIS A 93 -10.06 -1.73 5.69
CA HIS A 93 -8.70 -2.29 5.71
C HIS A 93 -7.64 -1.38 6.34
N PHE A 94 -7.87 -0.06 6.35
CA PHE A 94 -6.91 0.92 6.87
C PHE A 94 -6.62 0.72 8.36
N PRO A 95 -7.60 0.50 9.27
CA PRO A 95 -7.31 0.31 10.69
C PRO A 95 -6.40 -0.89 10.96
N VAL A 96 -6.59 -1.99 10.22
CA VAL A 96 -5.74 -3.19 10.32
C VAL A 96 -4.31 -2.85 9.89
N SER A 97 -4.17 -2.20 8.73
CA SER A 97 -2.87 -1.80 8.19
C SER A 97 -2.15 -0.80 9.10
N ALA A 98 -2.88 0.18 9.64
CA ALA A 98 -2.37 1.18 10.57
C ALA A 98 -1.91 0.52 11.88
N THR A 99 -2.70 -0.41 12.42
CA THR A 99 -2.33 -1.15 13.65
C THR A 99 -1.03 -1.93 13.44
N LEU A 100 -0.93 -2.68 12.34
CA LEU A 100 0.29 -3.42 12.01
C LEU A 100 1.49 -2.48 11.80
N GLY A 101 1.29 -1.35 11.11
CA GLY A 101 2.33 -0.35 10.87
C GLY A 101 2.83 0.31 12.16
N ILE A 102 1.93 0.67 13.07
CA ILE A 102 2.27 1.26 14.37
C ILE A 102 3.05 0.27 15.22
N LEU A 103 2.59 -0.99 15.30
CA LEU A 103 3.31 -2.05 16.01
C LEU A 103 4.70 -2.28 15.42
N ALA A 104 4.80 -2.33 14.09
CA ALA A 104 6.08 -2.48 13.41
C ALA A 104 7.04 -1.32 13.75
N ILE A 105 6.57 -0.07 13.70
CA ILE A 105 7.37 1.10 14.09
C ILE A 105 7.80 1.00 15.55
N PHE A 106 6.89 0.62 16.45
CA PHE A 106 7.19 0.46 17.87
C PHE A 106 8.31 -0.56 18.11
N PHE A 107 8.18 -1.78 17.59
CA PHE A 107 9.19 -2.82 17.76
C PHE A 107 10.50 -2.49 17.04
N ALA A 108 10.43 -1.93 15.82
CA ALA A 108 11.62 -1.54 15.07
C ALA A 108 12.38 -0.40 15.76
N THR A 109 11.68 0.56 16.35
CA THR A 109 12.31 1.67 17.08
C THR A 109 12.94 1.16 18.37
N LEU A 110 12.21 0.38 19.16
CA LEU A 110 12.72 -0.16 20.42
C LEU A 110 13.92 -1.07 20.16
N GLY A 111 13.79 -2.05 19.28
CA GLY A 111 14.86 -2.98 18.93
C GLY A 111 16.03 -2.27 18.23
N GLY A 112 15.75 -1.38 17.29
CA GLY A 112 16.78 -0.65 16.55
C GLY A 112 17.63 0.25 17.44
N ILE A 113 17.02 0.95 18.41
CA ILE A 113 17.75 1.76 19.39
C ILE A 113 18.56 0.86 20.33
N LEU A 114 17.95 -0.20 20.88
CA LEU A 114 18.62 -1.08 21.83
C LEU A 114 19.82 -1.79 21.20
N TRP A 115 19.60 -2.52 20.11
CA TRP A 115 20.66 -3.27 19.42
C TRP A 115 21.68 -2.34 18.77
N GLY A 116 21.23 -1.21 18.20
CA GLY A 116 22.13 -0.20 17.63
C GLY A 116 23.02 0.48 18.67
N ALA A 117 22.53 0.70 19.89
CA ALA A 117 23.36 1.22 20.98
C ALA A 117 24.39 0.18 21.45
N ILE A 118 24.00 -1.09 21.56
CA ILE A 118 24.92 -2.18 21.93
C ILE A 118 26.03 -2.33 20.90
N THR A 119 25.71 -2.37 19.60
CA THR A 119 26.73 -2.49 18.54
C THR A 119 27.66 -1.28 18.53
N ALA A 120 27.15 -0.07 18.78
CA ALA A 120 27.96 1.14 18.86
C ALA A 120 28.96 1.10 20.03
N VAL A 121 28.54 0.64 21.22
CA VAL A 121 29.41 0.55 22.41
C VAL A 121 30.43 -0.58 22.27
N TYR A 122 30.03 -1.73 21.73
CA TYR A 122 30.88 -2.92 21.59
C TYR A 122 31.47 -3.08 20.18
N LYS A 123 31.73 -1.97 19.49
CA LYS A 123 32.22 -1.95 18.11
C LYS A 123 33.42 -2.89 17.91
N ASN A 124 33.35 -3.71 16.85
CA ASN A 124 34.33 -4.72 16.47
C ASN A 124 34.59 -5.81 17.54
N ARG A 125 33.67 -5.98 18.50
CA ARG A 125 33.71 -7.08 19.47
C ARG A 125 32.61 -8.09 19.17
N LEU A 126 32.64 -9.19 19.90
CA LEU A 126 31.74 -10.33 19.73
C LEU A 126 30.25 -9.95 19.67
N PRO A 127 29.71 -9.08 20.55
CA PRO A 127 28.30 -8.66 20.47
C PRO A 127 27.97 -7.95 19.16
N ASP A 128 28.83 -7.03 18.71
CA ASP A 128 28.65 -6.30 17.46
C ASP A 128 28.65 -7.26 16.25
N ILE A 129 29.62 -8.17 16.19
CA ILE A 129 29.74 -9.15 15.10
C ILE A 129 28.50 -10.05 15.01
N ILE A 130 28.00 -10.56 16.14
CA ILE A 130 26.80 -11.42 16.16
C ILE A 130 25.56 -10.64 15.75
N ILE A 131 25.34 -9.46 16.33
CA ILE A 131 24.15 -8.65 16.03
C ILE A 131 24.15 -8.24 14.56
N MET A 132 25.28 -7.76 14.04
CA MET A 132 25.41 -7.36 12.64
C MET A 132 25.21 -8.54 11.69
N PHE A 133 25.73 -9.73 12.03
CA PHE A 133 25.47 -10.94 11.26
C PHE A 133 23.97 -11.27 11.20
N LEU A 134 23.26 -11.22 12.35
CA LEU A 134 21.81 -11.45 12.40
C LEU A 134 21.02 -10.39 11.63
N VAL A 135 21.43 -9.12 11.71
CA VAL A 135 20.81 -8.01 10.95
C VAL A 135 20.99 -8.23 9.45
N ILE A 136 22.19 -8.57 9.00
CA ILE A 136 22.48 -8.85 7.59
C ILE A 136 21.65 -10.03 7.10
N LEU A 137 21.57 -11.12 7.87
CA LEU A 137 20.70 -12.26 7.54
C LEU A 137 19.23 -11.82 7.44
N GLY A 138 18.75 -11.05 8.40
CA GLY A 138 17.38 -10.52 8.43
C GLY A 138 17.03 -9.66 7.22
N ILE A 139 17.96 -8.80 6.77
CA ILE A 139 17.76 -7.92 5.62
C ILE A 139 17.93 -8.67 4.29
N SER A 140 18.79 -9.68 4.25
CA SER A 140 19.10 -10.45 3.03
C SER A 140 18.02 -11.46 2.68
N VAL A 141 17.30 -11.98 3.68
CA VAL A 141 16.20 -12.91 3.44
C VAL A 141 14.94 -12.12 3.05
N PRO A 142 14.31 -12.43 1.90
CA PRO A 142 13.08 -11.76 1.49
C PRO A 142 11.96 -11.92 2.52
N SER A 143 11.15 -10.86 2.72
CA SER A 143 10.07 -10.86 3.71
C SER A 143 9.04 -11.98 3.51
N PHE A 144 8.75 -12.36 2.26
CA PHE A 144 7.82 -13.46 1.98
C PHE A 144 8.33 -14.82 2.49
N VAL A 145 9.66 -15.01 2.60
CA VAL A 145 10.24 -16.24 3.15
C VAL A 145 9.98 -16.30 4.66
N PHE A 146 10.20 -15.20 5.38
CA PHE A 146 9.84 -15.12 6.80
C PHE A 146 8.36 -15.34 7.02
N ALA A 147 7.50 -14.80 6.17
CA ALA A 147 6.05 -15.02 6.25
C ALA A 147 5.71 -16.50 6.07
N ALA A 148 6.26 -17.16 5.06
CA ALA A 148 6.00 -18.57 4.79
C ALA A 148 6.52 -19.49 5.91
N LEU A 149 7.75 -19.27 6.38
CA LEU A 149 8.34 -20.03 7.49
C LEU A 149 7.59 -19.78 8.81
N GLY A 150 7.21 -18.53 9.07
CA GLY A 150 6.42 -18.17 10.24
C GLY A 150 5.04 -18.83 10.22
N GLN A 151 4.37 -18.86 9.07
CA GLN A 151 3.09 -19.56 8.91
C GLN A 151 3.24 -21.06 9.20
N LEU A 152 4.27 -21.71 8.64
CA LEU A 152 4.53 -23.13 8.87
C LEU A 152 4.83 -23.43 10.34
N LEU A 153 5.64 -22.58 10.99
CA LEU A 153 5.92 -22.67 12.42
C LEU A 153 4.64 -22.58 13.25
N LEU A 154 3.78 -21.60 12.99
CA LEU A 154 2.52 -21.42 13.71
C LEU A 154 1.57 -22.60 13.51
N VAL A 155 1.47 -23.15 12.31
CA VAL A 155 0.66 -24.35 12.03
C VAL A 155 1.17 -25.54 12.84
N ASN A 156 2.48 -25.79 12.83
CA ASN A 156 3.07 -26.88 13.59
C ASN A 156 2.87 -26.70 15.10
N LEU A 157 3.02 -25.47 15.61
CA LEU A 157 2.75 -25.16 17.02
C LEU A 157 1.28 -25.38 17.38
N ASN A 158 0.35 -24.99 16.51
CA ASN A 158 -1.07 -25.23 16.72
C ASN A 158 -1.38 -26.73 16.78
N GLN A 159 -0.85 -27.52 15.84
CA GLN A 159 -1.01 -28.98 15.84
C GLN A 159 -0.46 -29.66 17.10
N LEU A 160 0.63 -29.11 17.68
CA LEU A 160 1.19 -29.60 18.94
C LEU A 160 0.34 -29.19 20.16
N ALA A 161 -0.37 -28.07 20.09
CA ALA A 161 -1.18 -27.54 21.17
C ALA A 161 -2.62 -28.10 21.21
N GLY A 162 -3.10 -28.73 20.13
CA GLY A 162 -4.44 -29.30 19.99
C GLY A 162 -5.40 -28.40 19.22
#